data_AF-A0A9N8MGG9-F1
#
_entry.id   AF-A0A9N8MGG9-F1
#
_cell.length_a   1.000
_cell.length_b   1.000
_cell.length_c   1.000
_cell.angle_alpha   90.00
_cell.angle_beta   90.00
_cell.angle_gamma   90.00
#
_symmetry.space_group_name_H-M   'P 1'
#
loop_
_entity.id
_entity.type
_entity.pdbx_description
1 polymer ?
#
loop_
_entity_poly.entity_id
_entity_poly.type
_entity_poly.pdbx_seq_one_letter_code
_entity_poly.pdbx_strand_id
1 'polypeptide(L)'
;MELRFKLKNLLLKETFSIAYGNYNHRDALLVELSHQSEKGYGECVAIDYYQINLQSFVLKVKEIQDQIETQKIIHPKEFFQFLLSLNLQPFLLSALDCAYWDLFGKLENKSFIK
;
A
#
# COMPACT_ATOMS: atom_id res chain seq x y z
N MET A 1 3.08 4.16 -15.23
CA MET A 1 2.03 3.85 -14.23
C MET A 1 1.84 5.11 -13.40
N GLU A 2 0.69 5.34 -12.76
CA GLU A 2 0.50 6.51 -11.87
C GLU A 2 0.26 6.01 -10.43
N LEU A 3 0.99 6.58 -9.47
CA LEU A 3 0.90 6.27 -8.04
C LEU A 3 0.16 7.39 -7.31
N ARG A 4 -0.92 7.04 -6.63
CA ARG A 4 -1.65 7.93 -5.74
C ARG A 4 -1.71 7.33 -4.35
N PHE A 5 -1.76 8.19 -3.33
CA PHE A 5 -1.89 7.75 -1.96
C PHE A 5 -2.70 8.75 -1.14
N LYS A 6 -3.39 8.25 -0.11
CA LYS A 6 -4.24 9.07 0.75
C LYS A 6 -4.28 8.54 2.17
N LEU A 7 -4.09 9.43 3.14
CA LEU A 7 -4.36 9.13 4.54
C LEU A 7 -5.86 9.16 4.81
N LYS A 8 -6.33 8.16 5.56
CA LYS A 8 -7.72 8.03 5.99
C LYS A 8 -7.77 7.63 7.46
N ASN A 9 -8.57 8.37 8.21
CA ASN A 9 -8.99 7.97 9.55
C ASN A 9 -10.30 7.17 9.42
N LEU A 10 -10.27 5.90 9.82
CA LEU A 10 -11.38 4.97 9.74
C LEU A 10 -11.91 4.69 11.15
N LEU A 11 -13.11 5.17 11.45
CA LEU A 11 -13.73 4.95 12.76
C LEU A 11 -14.13 3.48 12.94
N LEU A 12 -13.82 2.94 14.10
CA LEU A 12 -14.28 1.60 14.49
C LEU A 12 -15.69 1.70 15.05
N LYS A 13 -16.51 0.69 14.78
CA LYS A 13 -17.87 0.60 15.32
C LYS A 13 -17.86 0.53 16.86
N GLU A 14 -16.92 -0.24 17.41
CA GLU A 14 -16.73 -0.43 18.84
C GLU A 14 -15.25 -0.20 19.17
N THR A 15 -14.95 0.17 20.42
CA THR A 15 -13.57 0.30 20.87
C THR A 15 -12.88 -1.07 20.89
N PHE A 16 -11.77 -1.18 20.18
CA PHE A 16 -10.92 -2.37 20.19
C PHE A 16 -9.84 -2.22 21.26
N SER A 17 -9.84 -3.12 22.24
CA SER A 17 -8.95 -3.08 23.41
C SER A 17 -7.96 -4.23 23.38
N ILE A 18 -6.67 -3.92 23.55
CA ILE A 18 -5.58 -4.87 23.74
C ILE A 18 -4.69 -4.41 24.90
N ALA A 19 -3.73 -5.23 25.33
CA ALA A 19 -2.79 -4.88 26.40
C ALA A 19 -2.03 -3.57 26.15
N TYR A 20 -1.83 -3.22 24.88
CA TYR A 20 -1.12 -2.00 24.45
C TYR A 20 -2.02 -0.79 24.20
N GLY A 21 -3.31 -0.84 24.57
CA GLY A 21 -4.19 0.32 24.51
C GLY A 21 -5.59 0.05 23.96
N ASN A 22 -6.36 1.13 23.85
CA ASN A 22 -7.72 1.16 23.35
C ASN A 22 -7.77 1.98 22.06
N TYR A 23 -8.40 1.44 21.03
CA TYR A 23 -8.44 2.02 19.70
C TYR A 23 -9.90 2.22 19.28
N ASN A 24 -10.27 3.44 18.94
CA ASN A 24 -11.61 3.79 18.42
C ASN A 24 -11.58 4.15 16.92
N HIS A 25 -10.39 4.20 16.33
CA HIS A 25 -10.18 4.44 14.91
C HIS A 25 -8.92 3.72 14.44
N ARG A 26 -8.73 3.70 13.12
CA ARG A 26 -7.50 3.30 12.44
C ARG A 26 -7.09 4.36 11.45
N ASP A 27 -5.89 4.87 11.60
CA ASP A 27 -5.26 5.63 10.52
C ASP A 27 -4.70 4.64 9.50
N ALA A 28 -5.05 4.85 8.25
CA ALA A 28 -4.67 4.05 7.11
C ALA A 28 -4.06 4.92 6.02
N LEU A 29 -2.99 4.44 5.39
CA LEU A 29 -2.47 4.97 4.14
C LEU A 29 -2.95 4.06 3.02
N LEU A 30 -3.92 4.57 2.25
CA LEU A 30 -4.43 3.93 1.05
C LEU A 30 -3.47 4.22 -0.11
N VAL A 31 -3.11 3.19 -0.85
CA VAL A 31 -2.24 3.25 -2.03
C VAL A 31 -3.06 2.82 -3.25
N GLU A 32 -3.01 3.62 -4.32
CA GLU A 32 -3.63 3.34 -5.61
C GLU A 32 -2.54 3.36 -6.67
N LEU A 33 -2.41 2.27 -7.43
CA LEU A 33 -1.63 2.22 -8.66
C LEU A 33 -2.60 2.16 -9.83
N SER A 34 -2.42 3.00 -10.83
CA SER A 34 -3.27 3.02 -12.01
C SER A 34 -2.49 2.94 -13.31
N HIS A 35 -3.05 2.21 -14.27
CA HIS A 35 -2.52 2.09 -15.61
C HIS A 35 -3.65 1.78 -16.58
N GLN A 36 -3.75 2.56 -17.67
CA GLN A 36 -4.88 2.50 -18.60
C GLN A 36 -6.21 2.75 -17.88
N SER A 37 -7.21 1.87 -18.04
CA SER A 37 -8.50 1.95 -17.35
C SER A 37 -8.53 1.29 -15.97
N GLU A 38 -7.46 0.56 -15.60
CA GLU A 38 -7.44 -0.26 -14.41
C GLU A 38 -6.72 0.39 -13.24
N LYS A 39 -7.16 -0.01 -12.04
CA LYS A 39 -6.64 0.49 -10.77
C LYS A 39 -6.47 -0.65 -9.79
N GLY A 40 -5.30 -0.71 -9.16
CA GLY A 40 -5.02 -1.63 -8.07
C GLY A 40 -4.86 -0.90 -6.74
N TYR A 41 -5.27 -1.58 -5.66
CA TYR A 41 -5.35 -0.98 -4.33
C TYR A 41 -4.57 -1.77 -3.29
N GLY A 42 -3.94 -1.04 -2.38
CA GLY A 42 -3.29 -1.59 -1.21
C GLY A 42 -3.42 -0.64 -0.02
N GLU A 43 -3.15 -1.17 1.17
CA GLU A 43 -3.31 -0.44 2.42
C GLU A 43 -2.21 -0.81 3.41
N CYS A 44 -1.77 0.18 4.19
CA CYS A 44 -1.08 -0.06 5.44
C CYS A 44 -1.67 0.83 6.53
N VAL A 45 -1.58 0.39 7.78
CA VAL A 45 -2.19 1.07 8.93
C VAL A 45 -1.13 1.52 9.93
N ALA A 46 -1.43 2.59 10.67
CA ALA A 46 -0.64 2.98 11.83
C ALA A 46 -0.74 1.89 12.91
N ILE A 47 0.39 1.59 13.56
CA ILE A 47 0.45 0.63 14.66
C ILE A 47 1.39 1.20 15.73
N ASP A 48 0.80 1.84 16.73
CA ASP A 48 1.52 2.63 17.74
C ASP A 48 2.54 1.81 18.52
N TYR A 49 2.18 0.58 18.92
CA TYR A 49 3.06 -0.31 19.67
C TYR A 49 4.20 -0.93 18.84
N TYR A 50 4.15 -0.80 17.51
CA TYR A 50 5.28 -1.09 16.62
C TYR A 50 5.96 0.20 16.10
N GLN A 51 5.60 1.37 16.65
CA GLN A 51 6.11 2.68 16.24
C GLN A 51 5.94 2.96 14.73
N ILE A 52 4.87 2.41 14.13
CA ILE A 52 4.57 2.60 12.72
C ILE A 52 3.86 3.94 12.53
N ASN A 53 4.61 4.92 12.01
CA ASN A 53 4.12 6.26 11.71
C ASN A 53 3.84 6.44 10.22
N LEU A 54 2.58 6.64 9.84
CA LEU A 54 2.20 6.80 8.43
C LEU A 54 2.74 8.07 7.76
N GLN A 55 3.10 9.11 8.53
CA GLN A 55 3.72 10.32 7.95
C GLN A 55 5.09 10.01 7.37
N SER A 56 5.87 9.13 8.01
CA SER A 56 7.15 8.71 7.43
C SER A 56 6.95 7.91 6.13
N PHE A 57 5.87 7.13 6.05
CA PHE A 57 5.52 6.42 4.82
C PHE A 57 5.08 7.37 3.71
N VAL A 58 4.30 8.41 4.02
CA VAL A 58 3.95 9.45 3.04
C VAL A 58 5.20 10.11 2.45
N LEU A 59 6.18 10.43 3.31
CA LEU A 59 7.45 10.99 2.83
C LEU A 59 8.21 9.99 1.96
N LYS A 60 8.29 8.73 2.39
CA LYS A 60 9.00 7.69 1.65
C LYS A 60 8.34 7.41 0.29
N VAL A 61 7.00 7.38 0.23
CA VAL A 61 6.24 7.20 -1.02
C VAL A 61 6.53 8.33 -1.99
N LYS A 62 6.55 9.59 -1.53
CA LYS A 62 6.91 10.74 -2.37
C LYS A 62 8.34 10.63 -2.92
N GLU A 63 9.29 10.18 -2.10
CA GLU A 63 10.69 10.00 -2.50
C GLU A 63 10.86 8.95 -3.62
N ILE A 64 10.07 7.86 -3.57
CA ILE A 64 10.16 6.76 -4.53
C ILE A 64 9.13 6.85 -5.66
N GLN A 65 8.29 7.89 -5.69
CA GLN A 65 7.14 7.98 -6.60
C GLN A 65 7.58 7.88 -8.05
N ASP A 66 8.54 8.70 -8.49
CA ASP A 66 9.06 8.68 -9.85
C ASP A 66 9.66 7.31 -10.23
N GLN A 67 10.32 6.64 -9.29
CA GLN A 67 10.92 5.31 -9.52
C GLN A 67 9.85 4.26 -9.79
N ILE A 68 8.68 4.37 -9.13
CA ILE A 68 7.53 3.49 -9.34
C ILE A 68 6.80 3.84 -10.64
N GLU A 69 6.56 5.12 -10.90
CA GLU A 69 5.75 5.57 -12.05
C GLU A 69 6.44 5.28 -13.40
N THR A 70 7.77 5.27 -13.41
CA THR A 70 8.61 4.90 -14.55
C THR A 70 8.69 3.39 -14.82
N GLN A 71 8.24 2.54 -13.89
CA GLN A 71 8.20 1.10 -14.11
C GLN A 71 7.21 0.73 -15.23
N LYS A 72 7.63 -0.24 -16.04
CA LYS A 72 6.75 -0.91 -17.00
C LYS A 72 5.82 -1.88 -16.27
N ILE A 73 4.72 -2.24 -16.91
CA ILE A 73 3.91 -3.37 -16.45
C ILE A 73 4.68 -4.66 -16.76
N ILE A 74 5.07 -5.38 -15.71
CA ILE A 74 5.83 -6.62 -15.73
C ILE A 74 5.17 -7.61 -14.77
N HIS A 75 5.64 -8.86 -14.74
CA HIS A 75 5.06 -9.84 -13.83
C HIS A 75 5.25 -9.39 -12.36
N PRO A 76 4.24 -9.49 -11.47
CA PRO A 76 4.32 -8.97 -10.10
C PRO A 76 5.50 -9.50 -9.27
N LYS A 77 5.93 -10.75 -9.50
CA LYS A 77 7.16 -11.29 -8.87
C LYS A 77 8.41 -10.45 -9.17
N GLU A 78 8.55 -9.95 -10.40
CA GLU A 78 9.68 -9.10 -10.80
C GLU A 78 9.53 -7.70 -10.22
N PHE A 79 8.31 -7.16 -10.23
CA PHE A 79 8.00 -5.89 -9.57
C PHE A 79 8.31 -5.94 -8.07
N PHE A 80 8.02 -7.06 -7.40
CA PHE A 80 8.36 -7.26 -6.00
C PHE A 80 9.88 -7.26 -5.75
N GLN A 81 10.69 -7.83 -6.66
CA GLN A 81 12.16 -7.72 -6.56
C GLN A 81 12.62 -6.26 -6.66
N PHE A 82 12.01 -5.49 -7.56
CA PHE A 82 12.24 -4.05 -7.62
C PHE A 82 11.85 -3.35 -6.30
N LEU A 83 10.68 -3.63 -5.72
CA LEU A 83 10.27 -3.05 -4.44
C LEU A 83 11.25 -3.39 -3.30
N LEU A 84 11.78 -4.62 -3.26
CA LEU A 84 12.80 -5.02 -2.28
C LEU A 84 14.07 -4.17 -2.39
N SER A 85 14.46 -3.75 -3.60
CA SER A 85 15.61 -2.88 -3.81
C SER A 85 15.45 -1.47 -3.23
N LEU A 86 14.21 -1.02 -3.00
CA LEU A 86 13.90 0.31 -2.46
C LEU A 86 14.05 0.40 -0.94
N ASN A 87 14.39 -0.72 -0.27
CA ASN A 87 14.59 -0.82 1.18
C ASN A 87 13.44 -0.20 1.99
N LEU A 88 12.21 -0.52 1.61
CA LEU A 88 11.01 0.01 2.24
C LEU A 88 10.71 -0.69 3.56
N GLN A 89 9.99 0.02 4.44
CA GLN A 89 9.42 -0.62 5.61
C GLN A 89 8.40 -1.70 5.18
N PRO A 90 8.40 -2.90 5.81
CA PRO A 90 7.55 -4.03 5.40
C PRO A 90 6.04 -3.76 5.17
N PHE A 91 5.39 -2.90 5.94
CA PHE A 91 3.98 -2.54 5.73
C PHE A 91 3.79 -1.70 4.48
N LEU A 92 4.69 -0.75 4.22
CA LEU A 92 4.64 0.03 2.98
C LEU A 92 4.97 -0.83 1.76
N LEU A 93 5.97 -1.72 1.88
CA LEU A 93 6.30 -2.73 0.87
C LEU A 93 5.06 -3.57 0.51
N SER A 94 4.37 -4.09 1.54
CA SER A 94 3.16 -4.89 1.39
C SER A 94 2.03 -4.11 0.70
N ALA A 95 1.78 -2.85 1.10
CA ALA A 95 0.74 -2.03 0.50
C ALA A 95 1.00 -1.79 -1.01
N LEU A 96 2.24 -1.54 -1.40
CA LEU A 96 2.62 -1.38 -2.80
C LEU A 96 2.52 -2.69 -3.59
N ASP A 97 2.94 -3.82 -3.00
CA ASP A 97 2.84 -5.14 -3.63
C ASP A 97 1.38 -5.54 -3.84
N CYS A 98 0.51 -5.38 -2.83
CA CYS A 98 -0.92 -5.63 -2.95
C CYS A 98 -1.57 -4.76 -4.03
N ALA A 99 -1.26 -3.46 -4.06
CA ALA A 99 -1.75 -2.56 -5.10
C ALA A 99 -1.32 -3.01 -6.49
N TYR A 100 -0.09 -3.52 -6.64
CA TYR A 100 0.39 -3.97 -7.93
C TYR A 100 -0.23 -5.30 -8.37
N TRP A 101 -0.37 -6.28 -7.47
CA TRP A 101 -1.05 -7.54 -7.76
C TRP A 101 -2.50 -7.33 -8.17
N ASP A 102 -3.22 -6.45 -7.49
CA ASP A 102 -4.59 -6.10 -7.82
C ASP A 102 -4.68 -5.43 -9.21
N LEU A 103 -3.79 -4.47 -9.51
CA LEU A 103 -3.70 -3.84 -10.83
C LEU A 103 -3.40 -4.86 -11.93
N PHE A 104 -2.38 -5.69 -11.72
CA PHE A 104 -1.93 -6.67 -12.71
C PHE A 104 -3.01 -7.71 -13.01
N GLY A 105 -3.68 -8.23 -11.98
CA GLY A 105 -4.81 -9.16 -12.14
C GLY A 105 -5.93 -8.54 -12.99
N LYS A 106 -6.29 -7.29 -12.74
CA LYS A 106 -7.30 -6.56 -13.52
C LYS A 106 -6.89 -6.34 -14.97
N LEU A 107 -5.64 -5.94 -15.22
CA LEU A 107 -5.11 -5.80 -16.59
C LEU A 107 -5.12 -7.13 -17.36
N GLU A 108 -4.92 -8.25 -16.65
CA GLU A 108 -4.99 -9.61 -17.19
C GLU A 108 -6.42 -10.17 -17.25
N ASN A 109 -7.43 -9.41 -16.79
CA ASN A 109 -8.80 -9.86 -16.62
C ASN A 109 -8.92 -11.17 -15.80
N LYS A 110 -8.10 -11.27 -14.75
CA LYS A 110 -8.04 -12.40 -13.81
C LYS A 110 -8.47 -11.96 -12.43
N SER A 111 -9.27 -12.79 -11.77
CA SER A 111 -9.59 -12.58 -10.37
C SER A 111 -8.38 -12.98 -9.51
N PHE A 112 -8.19 -12.29 -8.40
CA PHE A 112 -7.24 -12.73 -7.38
C PHE A 112 -7.61 -14.12 -6.81
N ILE A 113 -8.90 -14.48 -6.83
CA ILE A 113 -9.40 -15.70 -6.19
C ILE A 113 -9.32 -16.92 -7.13
N LYS A 114 -9.15 -16.75 -8.44
CA LYS A 114 -9.00 -17.83 -9.44
C LYS A 114 -8.77 -17.26 -10.85
#